data_AF-A0A7Y3M9E1-F1
#
_entry.id   AF-A0A7Y3M9E1-F1
#
_cell.length_a   1.000
_cell.length_b   1.000
_cell.length_c   1.000
_cell.angle_alpha   90.00
_cell.angle_beta   90.00
_cell.angle_gamma   90.00
#
_symmetry.space_group_name_H-M   'P 1'
#
loop_
_entity.id
_entity.type
_entity.pdbx_description
1 polymer ?
#
loop_
_entity_poly.entity_id
_entity_poly.type
_entity_poly.pdbx_seq_one_letter_code
_entity_poly.pdbx_strand_id
1 'polypeptide(L)'
;MASLDDKLYDAFGELVYALAISDGEVQEEEIQTLNALLEDHPWAKEIKWSFNYEKNKHRNINDVYNKVKFACFDLGPHPEYAKMLEVLEKVAESSLGVVEEEQQIIDKFKADLIEEFMKR
;
A
#
# COMPACT_ATOMS: atom_id res chain seq x y z
N MET A 1 8.59 -16.20 14.64
CA MET A 1 7.26 -16.05 14.00
C MET A 1 7.05 -14.57 13.77
N ALA A 2 6.70 -14.16 12.56
CA ALA A 2 6.33 -12.77 12.29
C ALA A 2 5.03 -12.44 13.05
N SER A 3 4.95 -11.23 13.60
CA SER A 3 3.75 -10.72 14.27
C SER A 3 2.60 -10.52 13.26
N LEU A 4 1.37 -10.29 13.75
CA LEU A 4 0.26 -9.90 12.87
C LEU A 4 0.53 -8.55 12.20
N ASP A 5 1.16 -7.64 12.94
CA ASP A 5 1.57 -6.32 12.46
C ASP A 5 2.61 -6.43 11.36
N ASP A 6 3.57 -7.36 11.47
CA ASP A 6 4.60 -7.58 10.43
C ASP A 6 3.96 -7.99 9.09
N LYS A 7 2.92 -8.82 9.12
CA LYS A 7 2.19 -9.22 7.90
C LYS A 7 1.37 -8.07 7.32
N LEU A 8 0.82 -7.22 8.19
CA LEU A 8 0.08 -6.04 7.78
C LEU A 8 1.02 -5.03 7.11
N TYR A 9 2.20 -4.79 7.69
CA TYR A 9 3.19 -3.87 7.14
C TYR A 9 3.83 -4.39 5.85
N ASP A 10 3.98 -5.72 5.72
CA ASP A 10 4.36 -6.36 4.46
C ASP A 10 3.33 -6.05 3.36
N ALA A 11 2.04 -6.31 3.65
CA ALA A 11 0.95 -5.99 2.73
C ALA A 11 0.88 -4.49 2.39
N PHE A 12 1.16 -3.61 3.35
CA PHE A 12 1.20 -2.17 3.11
C PHE A 12 2.32 -1.77 2.14
N GLY A 13 3.52 -2.35 2.27
CA GLY A 13 4.59 -2.07 1.30
C GLY A 13 4.28 -2.53 -0.11
N GLU A 14 3.60 -3.67 -0.24
CA GLU A 14 3.12 -4.17 -1.54
C GLU A 14 2.01 -3.30 -2.11
N LEU A 15 1.14 -2.74 -1.26
CA LEU A 15 0.07 -1.82 -1.67
C LEU A 15 0.63 -0.51 -2.19
N VAL A 16 1.60 0.08 -1.48
CA VAL A 16 2.26 1.31 -1.94
C VAL A 16 2.96 1.08 -3.27
N TYR A 17 3.59 -0.08 -3.46
CA TYR A 17 4.17 -0.43 -4.75
C TYR A 17 3.10 -0.52 -5.85
N ALA A 18 1.99 -1.21 -5.59
CA ALA A 18 0.89 -1.35 -6.56
C ALA A 18 0.29 0.00 -6.95
N LEU A 19 0.23 0.97 -6.02
CA LEU A 19 -0.16 2.34 -6.29
C LEU A 19 0.87 3.05 -7.18
N ALA A 20 2.14 3.07 -6.77
CA ALA A 20 3.20 3.82 -7.45
C ALA A 20 3.52 3.30 -8.87
N ILE A 21 3.24 2.04 -9.19
CA ILE A 21 3.44 1.49 -10.56
C ILE A 21 2.15 1.51 -11.39
N SER A 22 1.03 2.01 -10.84
CA SER A 22 -0.29 1.87 -11.46
C SER A 22 -0.42 2.63 -12.79
N ASP A 23 0.30 3.74 -12.95
CA ASP A 23 0.41 4.53 -14.17
C ASP A 23 1.49 4.01 -15.15
N GLY A 24 2.23 2.97 -14.73
CA GLY A 24 3.26 2.29 -15.52
C GLY A 24 4.70 2.58 -15.11
N GLU A 25 4.97 3.55 -14.23
CA GLU A 25 6.32 3.85 -13.77
C GLU A 25 6.34 4.38 -12.34
N VAL A 26 7.17 3.78 -11.47
CA VAL A 26 7.40 4.33 -10.12
C VAL A 26 8.24 5.60 -10.20
N GLN A 27 7.70 6.71 -9.69
CA GLN A 27 8.35 8.01 -9.73
C GLN A 27 9.26 8.22 -8.50
N GLU A 28 10.34 8.99 -8.66
CA GLU A 28 11.31 9.18 -7.57
C GLU A 28 10.71 10.02 -6.42
N GLU A 29 9.84 10.97 -6.76
CA GLU A 29 9.11 11.83 -5.82
C GLU A 29 8.19 11.03 -4.90
N GLU A 30 7.54 9.98 -5.41
CA GLU A 30 6.71 9.04 -4.64
C GLU A 30 7.56 8.28 -3.62
N ILE A 31 8.74 7.81 -4.03
CA ILE A 31 9.68 7.12 -3.15
C ILE A 31 10.18 8.06 -2.05
N GLN A 32 10.53 9.30 -2.40
CA GLN A 32 10.99 10.30 -1.44
C GLN A 32 9.89 10.62 -0.42
N THR A 33 8.65 10.80 -0.89
CA THR A 33 7.50 11.08 -0.03
C THR A 33 7.19 9.91 0.89
N LEU A 34 7.17 8.68 0.37
CA LEU A 34 7.02 7.48 1.19
C LEU A 34 8.10 7.40 2.27
N ASN A 35 9.35 7.67 1.91
CA ASN A 35 10.47 7.64 2.85
C ASN A 35 10.33 8.67 3.98
N ALA A 36 9.87 9.88 3.64
CA ALA A 36 9.65 10.96 4.61
C ALA A 36 8.44 10.68 5.52
N LEU A 37 7.34 10.15 4.98
CA LEU A 37 6.14 9.81 5.75
C LEU A 37 6.39 8.68 6.76
N LEU A 38 7.32 7.78 6.43
CA LEU A 38 7.70 6.67 7.27
C LEU A 38 8.94 6.99 8.13
N GLU A 39 9.49 8.20 8.06
CA GLU A 39 10.63 8.56 8.90
C GLU A 39 10.26 8.37 10.38
N ASP A 40 11.11 7.64 11.11
CA ASP A 40 10.91 7.23 12.50
C ASP A 40 9.67 6.33 12.79
N HIS A 41 8.95 5.87 11.77
CA HIS A 41 7.81 4.96 11.96
C HIS A 41 8.27 3.51 12.15
N PRO A 42 7.70 2.75 13.11
CA PRO A 42 8.00 1.32 13.25
C PRO A 42 7.79 0.49 11.98
N TRP A 43 6.96 0.95 11.04
CA TRP A 43 6.62 0.23 9.80
C TRP A 43 7.65 0.44 8.70
N ALA A 44 8.51 1.45 8.87
CA ALA A 44 9.33 2.00 7.79
C ALA A 44 10.21 0.93 7.16
N LYS A 45 10.79 0.06 7.99
CA LYS A 45 11.70 -0.97 7.53
C LYS A 45 10.97 -2.03 6.73
N GLU A 46 9.86 -2.54 7.25
CA GLU A 46 9.05 -3.59 6.63
C GLU A 46 8.44 -3.08 5.33
N ILE A 47 7.78 -1.92 5.35
CA ILE A 47 7.17 -1.32 4.15
C ILE A 47 8.22 -1.08 3.05
N LYS A 48 9.38 -0.49 3.39
CA LYS A 48 10.45 -0.26 2.42
C LYS A 48 11.02 -1.57 1.87
N TRP A 49 11.13 -2.60 2.71
CA TRP A 49 11.61 -3.90 2.25
C TRP A 49 10.66 -4.52 1.23
N SER A 50 9.36 -4.57 1.54
CA SER A 50 8.34 -5.19 0.67
C SER A 50 8.14 -4.42 -0.62
N PHE A 51 8.13 -3.07 -0.55
CA PHE A 51 8.09 -2.21 -1.72
C PHE A 51 9.24 -2.49 -2.68
N ASN A 52 10.48 -2.49 -2.17
CA ASN A 52 11.67 -2.76 -2.98
C ASN A 52 11.71 -4.20 -3.50
N TYR A 53 11.21 -5.16 -2.72
CA TYR A 53 11.12 -6.54 -3.14
C TYR A 53 10.19 -6.70 -4.35
N GLU A 54 9.01 -6.08 -4.33
CA GLU A 54 8.08 -6.13 -5.45
C GLU A 54 8.55 -5.32 -6.66
N LYS A 55 9.19 -4.16 -6.47
CA LYS A 55 9.83 -3.40 -7.58
C LYS A 55 10.80 -4.23 -8.42
N ASN A 56 11.48 -5.21 -7.81
CA ASN A 56 12.40 -6.11 -8.51
C ASN A 56 11.72 -7.34 -9.14
N LYS A 57 10.44 -7.56 -8.84
CA LYS A 57 9.66 -8.71 -9.29
C LYS A 57 8.64 -8.18 -10.29
N HIS A 58 8.86 -8.44 -11.57
CA HIS A 58 7.99 -8.00 -12.67
C HIS A 58 6.62 -8.74 -12.66
N ARG A 59 5.91 -8.71 -11.54
CA ARG A 59 4.62 -9.36 -11.33
C ARG A 59 3.50 -8.47 -11.86
N ASN A 60 2.37 -9.11 -12.16
CA ASN A 60 1.16 -8.41 -12.50
C ASN A 60 0.65 -7.62 -11.29
N ILE A 61 0.33 -6.35 -11.49
CA ILE A 61 -0.15 -5.44 -10.43
C ILE A 61 -1.43 -5.97 -9.77
N ASN A 62 -2.33 -6.60 -10.54
CA ASN A 62 -3.55 -7.18 -10.00
C ASN A 62 -3.26 -8.35 -9.04
N ASP A 63 -2.20 -9.12 -9.28
CA ASP A 63 -1.82 -10.22 -8.39
C ASP A 63 -1.26 -9.67 -7.08
N VAL A 64 -0.43 -8.62 -7.15
CA VAL A 64 0.08 -7.91 -5.96
C VAL A 64 -1.09 -7.34 -5.15
N TYR A 65 -2.00 -6.60 -5.80
CA TYR A 65 -3.17 -6.02 -5.14
C TYR A 65 -4.07 -7.09 -4.51
N ASN A 66 -4.36 -8.18 -5.21
CA ASN A 66 -5.19 -9.26 -4.66
C ASN A 66 -4.52 -9.91 -3.45
N LYS A 67 -3.20 -10.09 -3.47
CA LYS A 67 -2.44 -10.60 -2.32
C LYS A 67 -2.59 -9.69 -1.12
N VAL A 68 -2.40 -8.37 -1.28
CA VAL A 68 -2.60 -7.36 -0.23
C VAL A 68 -4.00 -7.44 0.34
N LYS A 69 -5.00 -7.45 -0.55
CA LYS A 69 -6.42 -7.49 -0.17
C LYS A 69 -6.72 -8.69 0.72
N PHE A 70 -6.34 -9.88 0.30
CA PHE A 70 -6.58 -11.09 1.08
C PHE A 70 -5.83 -11.10 2.41
N ALA A 71 -4.60 -10.56 2.45
CA ALA A 71 -3.87 -10.41 3.72
C ALA A 71 -4.64 -9.50 4.70
N CYS A 72 -5.17 -8.37 4.23
CA CYS A 72 -5.97 -7.46 5.06
C CYS A 72 -7.30 -8.12 5.51
N PHE A 73 -7.91 -8.92 4.65
CA PHE A 73 -9.15 -9.65 4.98
C PHE A 73 -8.91 -10.71 6.07
N ASP A 74 -7.81 -11.46 5.97
CA ASP A 74 -7.43 -12.45 6.97
C ASP A 74 -7.13 -11.81 8.34
N LEU A 75 -6.53 -10.62 8.34
CA LEU A 75 -6.26 -9.83 9.54
C LEU A 75 -7.54 -9.24 10.16
N GLY A 76 -8.51 -8.86 9.33
CA GLY A 76 -9.72 -8.18 9.77
C GLY A 76 -9.49 -6.69 10.08
N PRO A 77 -10.46 -6.01 10.73
CA PRO A 77 -10.37 -4.59 11.04
C PRO A 77 -9.14 -4.26 11.90
N HIS A 78 -8.38 -3.24 11.48
CA HIS A 78 -7.15 -2.81 12.14
C HIS A 78 -7.06 -1.27 12.18
N PRO A 79 -6.62 -0.64 13.29
CA PRO A 79 -6.53 0.82 13.38
C PRO A 79 -5.57 1.44 12.35
N GLU A 80 -4.56 0.68 11.91
CA GLU A 80 -3.53 1.18 10.99
C GLU A 80 -4.02 1.40 9.56
N TYR A 81 -5.18 0.87 9.17
CA TYR A 81 -5.72 1.11 7.84
C TYR A 81 -6.01 2.59 7.58
N ALA A 82 -6.48 3.33 8.60
CA ALA A 82 -6.75 4.76 8.46
C ALA A 82 -5.46 5.52 8.12
N LYS A 83 -4.37 5.21 8.84
CA LYS A 83 -3.08 5.82 8.60
C LYS A 83 -2.47 5.40 7.27
N MET A 84 -2.68 4.16 6.86
CA MET A 84 -2.22 3.68 5.56
C MET A 84 -2.91 4.41 4.41
N LEU A 85 -4.23 4.66 4.51
CA LEU A 85 -4.95 5.46 3.51
C LEU A 85 -4.35 6.88 3.39
N GLU A 86 -4.04 7.54 4.50
CA GLU A 86 -3.36 8.85 4.47
C GLU A 86 -1.99 8.78 3.78
N VAL A 87 -1.25 7.69 3.95
CA VAL A 87 0.05 7.49 3.29
C VAL A 87 -0.14 7.34 1.79
N LEU A 88 -1.11 6.53 1.34
CA LEU A 88 -1.40 6.34 -0.07
C LEU A 88 -1.81 7.66 -0.75
N GLU A 89 -2.70 8.42 -0.13
CA GLU A 89 -3.14 9.72 -0.62
C GLU A 89 -1.96 10.68 -0.82
N LYS A 90 -1.09 10.80 0.19
CA LYS A 90 0.08 11.68 0.11
C LYS A 90 1.13 11.23 -0.89
N VAL A 91 1.30 9.92 -1.08
CA VAL A 91 2.23 9.39 -2.10
C VAL A 91 1.70 9.72 -3.49
N ALA A 92 0.43 9.45 -3.77
CA ALA A 92 -0.20 9.79 -5.06
C ALA A 92 -0.18 11.31 -5.34
N GLU A 93 -0.29 12.14 -4.32
CA GLU A 93 -0.20 13.61 -4.47
C GLU A 93 1.21 14.14 -4.80
N SER A 94 2.26 13.32 -4.60
CA SER A 94 3.64 13.83 -4.54
C SER A 94 4.33 14.04 -5.89
N SER A 95 3.77 13.52 -6.97
CA SER A 95 4.34 13.62 -8.32
C SER A 95 3.67 14.71 -9.16
N LEU A 96 2.89 14.34 -10.18
CA LEU A 96 2.12 15.24 -11.05
C LEU A 96 0.74 15.59 -10.45
N GLY A 97 0.56 15.31 -9.15
CA GLY A 97 -0.74 15.17 -8.50
C GLY A 97 -1.35 13.81 -8.77
N VAL A 98 -2.45 13.50 -8.09
CA VAL A 98 -3.10 12.18 -8.15
C VAL A 98 -3.59 11.90 -9.58
N VAL A 99 -3.04 10.86 -10.22
CA VAL A 99 -3.54 10.37 -11.52
C VAL A 99 -4.71 9.40 -11.33
N GLU A 100 -5.49 9.18 -12.39
CA GLU A 100 -6.74 8.41 -12.30
C GLU A 100 -6.49 6.96 -11.82
N GLU A 101 -5.42 6.34 -12.29
CA GLU A 101 -5.01 4.99 -11.97
C GLU A 101 -4.68 4.82 -10.47
N GLU A 102 -3.98 5.78 -9.87
CA GLU A 102 -3.65 5.77 -8.44
C GLU A 102 -4.89 5.98 -7.58
N GLN A 103 -5.76 6.93 -7.96
CA GLN A 103 -7.03 7.16 -7.27
C GLN A 103 -7.90 5.91 -7.30
N GLN A 104 -7.94 5.20 -8.43
CA GLN A 104 -8.66 3.93 -8.54
C GLN A 104 -8.11 2.88 -7.56
N ILE A 105 -6.80 2.81 -7.33
CA ILE A 105 -6.23 1.89 -6.32
C ILE A 105 -6.69 2.27 -4.91
N ILE A 106 -6.67 3.55 -4.55
CA ILE A 106 -7.10 4.04 -3.23
C ILE A 106 -8.58 3.76 -2.99
N ASP A 107 -9.43 4.14 -3.95
CA ASP A 107 -10.88 4.00 -3.86
C ASP A 107 -11.29 2.53 -3.79
N LYS A 108 -10.67 1.69 -4.63
CA LYS A 108 -10.91 0.25 -4.63
C LYS A 108 -10.48 -0.39 -3.32
N PHE A 109 -9.33 -0.01 -2.78
CA PHE A 109 -8.86 -0.55 -1.50
C PHE A 109 -9.81 -0.19 -0.36
N LYS A 110 -10.23 1.08 -0.29
CA LYS A 110 -11.21 1.54 0.70
C LYS A 110 -12.55 0.80 0.57
N ALA A 111 -13.05 0.64 -0.65
CA ALA A 111 -14.29 -0.07 -0.91
C ALA A 111 -14.21 -1.55 -0.52
N ASP A 112 -13.13 -2.23 -0.92
CA ASP A 112 -12.88 -3.65 -0.60
C ASP A 112 -12.84 -3.89 0.92
N LEU A 113 -12.14 -3.03 1.67
CA LEU A 113 -12.09 -3.14 3.14
C LEU A 113 -13.46 -2.92 3.79
N ILE A 114 -14.20 -1.89 3.38
CA ILE A 114 -15.54 -1.61 3.92
C ILE A 114 -16.48 -2.78 3.62
N GLU A 115 -16.49 -3.26 2.37
CA GLU A 115 -17.37 -4.35 1.95
C GLU A 115 -17.09 -5.63 2.75
N GLU A 116 -15.82 -6.00 2.94
CA GLU A 116 -15.46 -7.19 3.69
C GLU A 116 -15.75 -7.05 5.18
N PHE A 117 -15.39 -5.92 5.79
CA PHE A 117 -15.52 -5.76 7.25
C PHE A 117 -16.95 -5.52 7.70
N MET A 118 -17.85 -5.06 6.82
CA MET A 118 -19.28 -4.97 7.10
C MET A 118 -20.03 -6.31 6.99
N LYS A 119 -19.43 -7.35 6.41
CA LYS A 119 -20.04 -8.70 6.31
C LYS A 119 -19.90 -9.53 7.58
N ARG A 120 -19.08 -9.08 8.54
CA ARG A 120 -18.77 -9.78 9.79
C ARG A 120 -19.63 -9.24 10.93
#